data_AF-A0A1V5P330-F1
#
_entry.id   AF-A0A1V5P330-F1
#
_cell.length_a   1.000
_cell.length_b   1.000
_cell.length_c   1.000
_cell.angle_alpha   90.00
_cell.angle_beta   90.00
_cell.angle_gamma   90.00
#
_symmetry.space_group_name_H-M   'P 1'
#
loop_
_entity.id
_entity.type
_entity.pdbx_description
1 polymer ?
#
loop_
_entity_poly.entity_id
_entity_poly.type
_entity_poly.pdbx_seq_one_letter_code
_entity_poly.pdbx_strand_id
1 'polypeptide(L)'
;MVINIDRLARMYSLFCMLCVMSAFFLKKGLSEEKGILPWAGYLITSIALMYTHYTAFIFLFSVNIYFFIFWKHNRKYIIKWIICQVLTGLSFLPWLKMFLGHLTIGGGQLLPTPDMKIISDVFIHLIYGGTFSIPVYFYPFIFIPFFIILYFGGIRDYKKREKWDFYLPVCLFVIPLIITLSISIFTSKKIFSEKHFFYALPFLYIIIARGIEHIRYKNKHLIAIVLILLVLSLNIYSLYNRFFLEKHQNADWRNAVAQMESLAQNGDLILIQDSLQCNAFFYYNKKIFPSYTIGHENVPQDISALAEMFDRIWLFRCQDWLHDPYGIVRKWLMENCILKEKYFYFRIDRASIITVELYECKKK
;
A
#
# COMPACT_ATOMS: atom_id res chain seq x y z
N MET A 1 -10.08 0.44 -4.93
CA MET A 1 -8.80 0.36 -4.17
C MET A 1 -9.03 0.47 -2.65
N VAL A 2 -9.61 1.57 -2.15
CA VAL A 2 -9.87 1.83 -0.72
C VAL A 2 -10.69 0.71 -0.05
N ILE A 3 -11.79 0.29 -0.68
CA ILE A 3 -12.69 -0.78 -0.16
C ILE A 3 -11.94 -2.09 0.11
N ASN A 4 -10.97 -2.46 -0.74
CA ASN A 4 -10.24 -3.72 -0.57
C ASN A 4 -9.33 -3.69 0.66
N ILE A 5 -8.75 -2.53 0.95
CA ILE A 5 -7.77 -2.38 2.02
C ILE A 5 -8.45 -2.31 3.37
N ASP A 6 -9.65 -1.73 3.43
CA ASP A 6 -10.49 -1.70 4.62
C ASP A 6 -10.85 -3.11 5.13
N ARG A 7 -10.85 -4.10 4.22
CA ARG A 7 -11.08 -5.51 4.56
C ARG A 7 -9.83 -6.24 5.06
N LEU A 8 -8.66 -5.61 4.96
CA LEU A 8 -7.42 -6.12 5.53
C LEU A 8 -7.23 -5.42 6.87
N ALA A 9 -6.90 -6.17 7.93
CA ALA A 9 -6.53 -5.59 9.23
C ALA A 9 -5.20 -4.82 9.11
N ARG A 10 -5.25 -3.63 8.51
CA ARG A 10 -4.13 -2.77 8.18
C ARG A 10 -4.45 -1.31 8.50
N MET A 11 -3.42 -0.55 8.79
CA MET A 11 -3.43 0.84 9.23
C MET A 11 -3.91 1.87 8.19
N TYR A 12 -4.14 1.49 6.93
CA TYR A 12 -4.32 2.47 5.86
C TYR A 12 -5.59 3.32 5.97
N SER A 13 -6.74 2.76 6.41
CA SER A 13 -7.97 3.53 6.60
C SER A 13 -7.79 4.60 7.69
N LEU A 14 -7.22 4.19 8.84
CA LEU A 14 -6.86 5.11 9.94
C LEU A 14 -5.87 6.18 9.46
N PHE A 15 -4.85 5.78 8.71
CA PHE A 15 -3.84 6.69 8.18
C PHE A 15 -4.44 7.75 7.25
N CYS A 16 -5.32 7.35 6.33
CA CYS A 16 -6.04 8.29 5.45
C CYS A 16 -6.88 9.28 6.25
N MET A 17 -7.63 8.80 7.26
CA MET A 17 -8.44 9.63 8.13
C MET A 17 -7.58 10.68 8.85
N LEU A 18 -6.47 10.25 9.45
CA LEU A 18 -5.55 11.14 10.16
C LEU A 18 -4.92 12.20 9.23
N CYS A 19 -4.61 11.86 7.97
CA CYS A 19 -4.11 12.83 6.98
C CYS A 19 -5.18 13.90 6.67
N VAL A 20 -6.43 13.50 6.47
CA VAL A 20 -7.54 14.43 6.25
C VAL A 20 -7.78 15.31 7.47
N MET A 21 -7.79 14.73 8.67
CA MET A 21 -7.96 15.49 9.92
C MET A 21 -6.82 16.48 10.13
N SER A 22 -5.56 16.07 9.90
CA SER A 22 -4.39 16.96 9.98
C SER A 22 -4.52 18.13 9.00
N ALA A 23 -4.87 17.87 7.74
CA ALA A 23 -5.09 18.91 6.75
C ALA A 23 -6.27 19.84 7.11
N PHE A 24 -7.35 19.29 7.67
CA PHE A 24 -8.51 20.05 8.12
C PHE A 24 -8.18 20.99 9.29
N PHE A 25 -7.52 20.48 10.33
CA PHE A 25 -7.12 21.28 11.49
C PHE A 25 -6.08 22.34 11.13
N LEU A 26 -5.13 22.01 10.25
CA LEU A 26 -4.20 22.97 9.69
C LEU A 26 -4.94 24.09 8.96
N LYS A 27 -5.87 23.74 8.06
CA LYS A 27 -6.69 24.72 7.35
C LYS A 27 -7.42 25.64 8.33
N LYS A 28 -8.12 25.09 9.33
CA LYS A 28 -8.81 25.88 10.36
C LYS A 28 -7.88 26.82 11.12
N GLY A 29 -6.68 26.36 11.46
CA GLY A 29 -5.66 27.15 12.16
C GLY A 29 -5.10 28.30 11.31
N LEU A 30 -5.15 28.17 9.97
CA LEU A 30 -4.63 29.14 9.01
C LEU A 30 -5.69 30.08 8.44
N SER A 31 -6.96 29.65 8.34
CA SER A 31 -8.03 30.49 7.80
C SER A 31 -8.66 31.38 8.87
N GLU A 32 -9.31 30.85 9.90
CA GLU A 32 -10.39 31.65 10.52
C GLU A 32 -10.72 31.39 12.00
N GLU A 33 -10.04 30.50 12.73
CA GLU A 33 -10.32 30.31 14.18
C GLU A 33 -9.25 30.94 15.09
N LYS A 34 -9.64 31.96 15.87
CA LYS A 34 -8.85 32.42 17.02
C LYS A 34 -8.88 31.32 18.08
N GLY A 35 -7.76 30.64 18.31
CA GLY A 35 -7.67 29.66 19.37
C GLY A 35 -6.47 28.74 19.28
N ILE A 36 -6.34 27.88 20.29
CA ILE A 36 -5.33 26.81 20.36
C ILE A 36 -5.88 25.48 19.80
N LEU A 37 -7.20 25.29 19.77
CA LEU A 37 -7.84 24.02 19.40
C LEU A 37 -7.45 23.50 18.00
N PRO A 38 -7.45 24.31 16.91
CA PRO A 38 -7.01 23.82 15.60
C PRO A 38 -5.55 23.38 15.60
N TRP A 39 -4.70 24.10 16.34
CA TRP A 39 -3.27 23.78 16.43
C TRP A 39 -3.03 22.52 17.27
N ALA A 40 -3.79 22.34 18.36
CA ALA A 40 -3.78 21.11 19.15
C ALA A 40 -4.26 19.91 18.31
N GLY A 41 -5.35 20.08 17.55
CA GLY A 41 -5.83 19.04 16.62
C GLY A 41 -4.80 18.69 15.54
N TYR A 42 -4.14 19.69 14.95
CA TYR A 42 -3.06 19.47 13.98
C TYR A 42 -1.87 18.74 14.63
N LEU A 43 -1.46 19.13 15.83
CA LEU A 43 -0.38 18.49 16.57
C LEU A 43 -0.70 17.02 16.88
N ILE A 44 -1.86 16.74 17.49
CA ILE A 44 -2.27 15.39 17.90
C ILE A 44 -2.36 14.48 16.68
N THR A 45 -2.98 14.94 15.59
CA THR A 45 -3.08 14.16 14.35
C THR A 45 -1.72 13.96 13.70
N SER A 46 -0.82 14.95 13.73
CA SER A 46 0.55 14.80 13.20
C SER A 46 1.38 13.79 13.98
N ILE A 47 1.29 13.78 15.31
CA ILE A 47 1.92 12.76 16.15
C ILE A 47 1.34 11.38 15.81
N ALA A 48 0.01 11.24 15.80
CA ALA A 48 -0.65 9.97 15.49
C ALA A 48 -0.26 9.44 14.10
N LEU A 49 -0.09 10.31 13.10
CA LEU A 49 0.38 9.95 11.76
C LEU A 49 1.76 9.29 11.80
N MET A 50 2.72 9.87 12.52
CA MET A 50 4.08 9.33 12.63
C MET A 50 4.14 7.94 13.26
N TYR A 51 3.23 7.67 14.20
CA TYR A 51 3.09 6.37 14.84
C TYR A 51 2.24 5.36 14.05
N THR A 52 1.55 5.81 12.99
CA THR A 52 0.73 4.94 12.14
C THR A 52 1.52 4.39 10.96
N HIS A 53 2.28 5.23 10.25
CA HIS A 53 3.03 4.79 9.07
C HIS A 53 4.19 5.74 8.72
N TYR A 54 5.33 5.22 8.26
CA TYR A 54 6.50 6.04 7.93
C TYR A 54 6.32 6.96 6.72
N THR A 55 5.37 6.69 5.81
CA THR A 55 5.07 7.68 4.76
C THR A 55 4.42 8.95 5.31
N ALA A 56 4.05 8.99 6.61
CA ALA A 56 3.65 10.22 7.30
C ALA A 56 4.69 11.33 7.16
N PHE A 57 5.99 10.98 7.15
CA PHE A 57 7.06 11.96 6.95
C PHE A 57 6.92 12.70 5.62
N ILE A 58 6.57 11.98 4.54
CA ILE A 58 6.35 12.57 3.21
C ILE A 58 5.12 13.48 3.22
N PHE A 59 4.04 13.04 3.88
CA PHE A 59 2.83 13.85 4.04
C PHE A 59 3.11 15.16 4.82
N LEU A 60 3.73 15.07 6.01
CA LEU A 60 4.04 16.24 6.83
C LEU A 60 5.05 17.18 6.14
N PHE A 61 6.00 16.62 5.40
CA PHE A 61 6.90 17.44 4.57
C PHE A 61 6.15 18.17 3.45
N SER A 62 5.12 17.55 2.87
CA SER A 62 4.25 18.18 1.86
C SER A 62 3.43 19.33 2.46
N VAL A 63 2.95 19.16 3.69
CA VAL A 63 2.33 20.26 4.48
C VAL A 63 3.32 21.42 4.67
N ASN A 64 4.58 21.10 4.99
CA ASN A 64 5.62 22.11 5.21
C ASN A 64 5.96 22.86 3.92
N ILE A 65 6.12 22.17 2.79
CA ILE A 65 6.31 22.82 1.49
C ILE A 65 5.13 23.73 1.17
N TYR A 66 3.89 23.27 1.38
CA TYR A 66 2.71 24.11 1.21
C TYR A 66 2.79 25.38 2.08
N PHE A 67 3.18 25.25 3.35
CA PHE A 67 3.32 26.39 4.26
C PHE A 67 4.28 27.45 3.69
N PHE A 68 5.40 27.03 3.11
CA PHE A 68 6.40 27.91 2.49
C PHE A 68 5.98 28.47 1.12
N ILE A 69 5.34 27.69 0.26
CA ILE A 69 4.80 28.19 -1.03
C ILE A 69 3.85 29.37 -0.79
N PHE A 70 3.04 29.31 0.27
CA PHE A 70 2.10 30.37 0.65
C PHE A 70 2.60 31.24 1.81
N TRP A 71 3.92 31.38 1.96
CA TRP A 71 4.58 32.09 3.06
C TRP A 71 3.98 33.46 3.39
N LYS A 72 3.70 34.29 2.38
CA LYS A 72 3.14 35.64 2.57
C LYS A 72 1.83 35.64 3.36
N HIS A 73 1.01 34.60 3.20
CA HIS A 73 -0.23 34.42 3.93
C HIS A 73 0.01 33.76 5.30
N ASN A 74 1.01 32.88 5.39
CA ASN A 74 1.19 31.97 6.52
C ASN A 74 2.12 32.49 7.61
N ARG A 75 2.99 33.45 7.28
CA ARG A 75 4.03 33.97 8.19
C ARG A 75 3.50 34.45 9.54
N LYS A 76 2.24 34.92 9.60
CA LYS A 76 1.59 35.34 10.86
C LYS A 76 1.40 34.19 11.87
N TYR A 77 1.46 32.94 11.42
CA TYR A 77 1.29 31.75 12.26
C TYR A 77 2.58 30.96 12.47
N ILE A 78 3.73 31.50 12.06
CA ILE A 78 5.01 30.78 12.07
C ILE A 78 5.35 30.19 13.44
N ILE A 79 5.12 30.92 14.53
CA ILE A 79 5.45 30.45 15.88
C ILE A 79 4.63 29.21 16.23
N LYS A 80 3.30 29.26 16.02
CA LYS A 80 2.41 28.12 16.30
C LYS A 80 2.76 26.91 15.43
N TRP A 81 3.09 27.16 14.17
CA TRP A 81 3.53 26.11 13.25
C TRP A 81 4.85 25.48 13.71
N ILE A 82 5.88 26.27 14.04
CA ILE A 82 7.16 25.78 14.57
C ILE A 82 6.94 24.94 15.83
N ILE A 83 6.12 25.43 16.77
CA ILE A 83 5.78 24.68 17.99
C ILE A 83 5.20 23.31 17.64
N CYS A 84 4.26 23.24 16.68
CA CYS A 84 3.70 21.96 16.26
C CYS A 84 4.74 21.03 15.64
N GLN A 85 5.66 21.55 14.80
CA GLN A 85 6.73 20.74 14.20
C GLN A 85 7.70 20.20 15.26
N VAL A 86 8.13 21.06 16.19
CA VAL A 86 9.05 20.69 17.27
C VAL A 86 8.40 19.64 18.17
N LEU A 87 7.18 19.87 18.64
CA LEU A 87 6.47 18.92 19.50
C LEU A 87 6.19 17.58 18.79
N THR A 88 5.86 17.62 17.49
CA THR A 88 5.70 16.40 16.68
C THR A 88 7.01 15.62 16.59
N GLY A 89 8.12 16.30 16.31
CA GLY A 89 9.45 15.68 16.24
C GLY A 89 9.93 15.12 17.59
N LEU A 90 9.78 15.89 18.67
CA LEU A 90 10.11 15.45 20.03
C LEU A 90 9.29 14.22 20.43
N SER A 91 8.01 14.20 20.09
CA SER A 91 7.13 13.06 20.38
C SER A 91 7.55 11.78 19.64
N PHE A 92 8.29 11.88 18.53
CA PHE A 92 8.77 10.72 17.78
C PHE A 92 10.14 10.21 18.25
N LEU A 93 10.88 10.96 19.07
CA LEU A 93 12.20 10.56 19.56
C LEU A 93 12.25 9.15 20.18
N PRO A 94 11.26 8.70 20.99
CA PRO A 94 11.27 7.35 21.56
C PRO A 94 11.30 6.24 20.50
N TRP A 95 10.71 6.48 19.32
CA TRP A 95 10.65 5.52 18.22
C TRP A 95 11.78 5.68 17.19
N LEU A 96 12.61 6.72 17.33
CA LEU A 96 13.64 7.07 16.34
C LEU A 96 14.64 5.93 16.13
N LYS A 97 15.11 5.29 17.21
CA LYS A 97 16.04 4.15 17.13
C LYS A 97 15.47 3.01 16.30
N MET A 98 14.19 2.68 16.50
CA MET A 98 13.50 1.62 15.76
C MET A 98 13.37 1.98 14.28
N PHE A 99 12.97 3.22 13.99
CA PHE A 99 12.89 3.74 12.63
C PHE A 99 14.23 3.65 11.88
N LEU A 100 15.34 4.04 12.51
CA LEU A 100 16.67 3.93 11.90
C LEU A 100 17.06 2.48 11.61
N GLY A 101 16.71 1.54 12.50
CA GLY A 101 16.88 0.10 12.24
C GLY A 101 16.04 -0.40 11.06
N HIS A 102 14.80 0.07 10.91
CA HIS A 102 13.97 -0.32 9.77
C HIS A 102 14.46 0.25 8.43
N LEU A 103 15.17 1.38 8.43
CA LEU A 103 15.75 1.94 7.20
C LEU A 103 16.88 1.06 6.64
N THR A 104 17.64 0.38 7.51
CA THR A 104 18.75 -0.50 7.10
C THR A 104 18.25 -1.86 6.59
N ILE A 105 17.14 -2.38 7.12
CA ILE A 105 16.57 -3.70 6.78
C ILE A 105 15.92 -3.76 5.37
N GLY A 106 15.87 -2.65 4.61
CA GLY A 106 15.70 -2.73 3.15
C GLY A 106 14.32 -3.18 2.61
N GLY A 107 13.27 -2.37 2.78
CA GLY A 107 11.90 -2.71 2.33
C GLY A 107 11.47 -2.31 0.91
N GLY A 108 12.37 -2.21 -0.08
CA GLY A 108 12.01 -1.68 -1.41
C GLY A 108 13.02 -1.92 -2.54
N GLN A 109 13.92 -2.89 -2.40
CA GLN A 109 14.94 -3.15 -3.42
C GLN A 109 14.40 -4.00 -4.60
N LEU A 110 13.23 -4.61 -4.45
CA LEU A 110 12.65 -5.53 -5.43
C LEU A 110 11.78 -4.84 -6.50
N LEU A 111 11.48 -3.54 -6.35
CA LEU A 111 10.71 -2.83 -7.36
C LEU A 111 11.63 -2.31 -8.49
N PRO A 112 11.19 -2.34 -9.75
CA PRO A 112 11.97 -1.76 -10.85
C PRO A 112 12.07 -0.23 -10.71
N THR A 113 13.07 0.36 -11.39
CA THR A 113 13.12 1.82 -11.58
C THR A 113 11.86 2.31 -12.30
N PRO A 114 11.19 3.36 -11.81
CA PRO A 114 9.97 3.84 -12.45
C PRO A 114 10.23 4.35 -13.86
N ASP A 115 9.61 3.72 -14.85
CA ASP A 115 9.52 4.20 -16.22
C ASP A 115 8.17 4.90 -16.47
N MET A 116 7.96 5.42 -17.67
CA MET A 116 6.69 6.11 -18.01
C MET A 116 5.47 5.19 -17.89
N LYS A 117 5.65 3.88 -18.08
CA LYS A 117 4.59 2.90 -17.94
C LYS A 117 4.21 2.74 -16.46
N ILE A 118 5.17 2.50 -15.58
CA ILE A 118 4.96 2.37 -14.13
C ILE A 118 4.34 3.65 -13.57
N ILE A 119 4.84 4.81 -13.99
CA ILE A 119 4.28 6.10 -13.57
C ILE A 119 2.80 6.17 -13.96
N SER A 120 2.49 5.89 -15.22
CA SER A 120 1.10 5.90 -15.72
C SER A 120 0.23 4.87 -15.02
N ASP A 121 0.75 3.65 -14.79
CA ASP A 121 0.06 2.58 -14.10
C ASP A 121 -0.33 3.01 -12.68
N VAL A 122 0.60 3.65 -11.93
CA VAL A 122 0.31 4.16 -10.59
C VAL A 122 -0.83 5.19 -10.62
N PHE A 123 -0.82 6.14 -11.56
CA PHE A 123 -1.93 7.10 -11.67
C PHE A 123 -3.26 6.43 -12.03
N ILE A 124 -3.26 5.46 -12.95
CA ILE A 124 -4.46 4.68 -13.30
C ILE A 124 -4.99 3.93 -12.08
N HIS A 125 -4.11 3.34 -11.26
CA HIS A 125 -4.48 2.70 -10.01
C HIS A 125 -5.08 3.67 -9.00
N LEU A 126 -4.54 4.89 -8.87
CA LEU A 126 -5.05 5.89 -7.95
C LEU A 126 -6.41 6.46 -8.38
N ILE A 127 -6.63 6.69 -9.67
CA ILE A 127 -7.87 7.28 -10.19
C ILE A 127 -8.98 6.23 -10.35
N TYR A 128 -8.64 5.03 -10.83
CA TYR A 128 -9.61 4.02 -11.27
C TYR A 128 -9.42 2.63 -10.63
N GLY A 129 -8.43 2.45 -9.76
CA GLY A 129 -8.18 1.19 -9.04
C GLY A 129 -7.32 0.16 -9.76
N GLY A 130 -7.12 0.27 -11.09
CA GLY A 130 -6.04 -0.40 -11.82
C GLY A 130 -6.13 -1.92 -12.03
N THR A 131 -7.30 -2.54 -11.86
CA THR A 131 -7.48 -4.00 -12.08
C THR A 131 -7.83 -4.36 -13.53
N PHE A 132 -7.48 -3.51 -14.48
CA PHE A 132 -7.74 -3.70 -15.90
C PHE A 132 -6.44 -3.60 -16.71
N SER A 133 -6.29 -4.47 -17.70
CA SER A 133 -5.16 -4.48 -18.62
C SER A 133 -5.52 -3.62 -19.82
N ILE A 134 -5.18 -2.34 -19.76
CA ILE A 134 -5.40 -1.42 -20.89
C ILE A 134 -4.08 -1.25 -21.65
N PRO A 135 -4.07 -1.44 -22.98
CA PRO A 135 -2.90 -1.13 -23.78
C PRO A 135 -2.45 0.33 -23.63
N VAL A 136 -1.14 0.57 -23.64
CA VAL A 136 -0.53 1.90 -23.36
C VAL A 136 -1.08 3.00 -24.28
N TYR A 137 -1.42 2.68 -25.53
CA TYR A 137 -1.98 3.65 -26.49
C TYR A 137 -3.36 4.19 -26.09
N PHE A 138 -4.08 3.56 -25.16
CA PHE A 138 -5.34 4.08 -24.62
C PHE A 138 -5.15 5.02 -23.41
N TYR A 139 -3.95 5.14 -22.85
CA TYR A 139 -3.69 5.97 -21.66
C TYR A 139 -4.10 7.44 -21.84
N PRO A 140 -3.86 8.10 -23.00
CA PRO A 140 -4.31 9.47 -23.21
C PRO A 140 -5.82 9.65 -22.98
N PHE A 141 -6.65 8.71 -23.45
CA PHE A 141 -8.12 8.79 -23.30
C PHE A 141 -8.57 8.66 -21.84
N ILE A 142 -7.78 7.98 -21.01
CA ILE A 142 -8.02 7.83 -19.57
C ILE A 142 -7.62 9.10 -18.81
N PHE A 143 -6.55 9.77 -19.26
CA PHE A 143 -6.02 10.98 -18.63
C PHE A 143 -6.73 12.27 -19.06
N ILE A 144 -7.29 12.33 -20.28
CA ILE A 144 -7.98 13.52 -20.81
C ILE A 144 -9.11 13.99 -19.87
N PRO A 145 -10.06 13.14 -19.43
CA PRO A 145 -11.11 13.53 -18.48
C PRO A 145 -10.53 14.10 -17.18
N PHE A 146 -9.46 13.48 -16.67
CA PHE A 146 -8.80 13.91 -15.44
C PHE A 146 -8.14 15.29 -15.58
N PHE A 147 -7.39 15.53 -16.67
CA PHE A 147 -6.79 16.83 -16.93
C PHE A 147 -7.81 17.93 -17.20
N ILE A 148 -8.95 17.61 -17.84
CA ILE A 148 -10.07 18.54 -17.99
C ILE A 148 -10.60 18.95 -16.60
N ILE A 149 -10.85 18.00 -15.72
CA ILE A 149 -11.33 18.25 -14.35
C ILE A 149 -10.30 19.08 -13.57
N LEU A 150 -9.00 18.76 -13.66
CA LEU A 150 -7.93 19.55 -13.04
C LEU A 150 -7.87 20.99 -13.55
N TYR A 151 -7.93 21.17 -14.87
CA TYR A 151 -7.87 22.49 -15.51
C TYR A 151 -9.04 23.38 -15.06
N PHE A 152 -10.27 22.83 -15.09
CA PHE A 152 -11.47 23.58 -14.68
C PHE A 152 -11.58 23.77 -13.16
N GLY A 153 -11.13 22.81 -12.35
CA GLY A 153 -11.15 22.89 -10.88
C GLY A 153 -10.06 23.79 -10.28
N GLY A 154 -8.96 24.01 -11.01
CA GLY A 154 -7.80 24.76 -10.52
C GLY A 154 -7.59 26.13 -11.14
N ILE A 155 -7.40 26.16 -12.45
CA ILE A 155 -6.90 27.36 -13.15
C ILE A 155 -8.03 28.37 -13.37
N ARG A 156 -9.24 27.89 -13.66
CA ARG A 156 -10.37 28.75 -14.04
C ARG A 156 -11.18 29.29 -12.85
N ASP A 157 -11.06 28.69 -11.68
CA ASP A 157 -11.78 29.07 -10.45
C ASP A 157 -10.94 29.90 -9.46
N TYR A 158 -9.71 30.27 -9.83
CA TYR A 158 -8.75 31.02 -9.00
C TYR A 158 -9.30 32.32 -8.39
N LYS A 159 -10.32 32.92 -9.01
CA LYS A 159 -10.86 34.24 -8.62
C LYS A 159 -12.09 34.20 -7.72
N LYS A 160 -12.75 33.05 -7.52
CA LYS A 160 -14.07 32.99 -6.87
C LYS A 160 -14.10 32.34 -5.48
N ARG A 161 -13.07 31.58 -5.11
CA ARG A 161 -13.01 30.86 -3.83
C ARG A 161 -11.70 31.09 -3.13
N GLU A 162 -11.64 30.76 -1.84
CA GLU A 162 -10.40 30.81 -1.08
C GLU A 162 -9.34 29.94 -1.75
N LYS A 163 -8.16 30.53 -2.01
CA LYS A 163 -6.99 29.86 -2.61
C LYS A 163 -6.67 28.55 -1.88
N TRP A 164 -6.87 28.54 -0.57
CA TRP A 164 -6.70 27.42 0.36
C TRP A 164 -7.40 26.14 -0.05
N ASP A 165 -8.65 26.23 -0.49
CA ASP A 165 -9.49 25.06 -0.76
C ASP A 165 -9.03 24.23 -1.95
N PHE A 166 -8.22 24.82 -2.83
CA PHE A 166 -7.68 24.13 -4.00
C PHE A 166 -6.20 23.78 -3.82
N TYR A 167 -5.38 24.76 -3.43
CA TYR A 167 -3.93 24.54 -3.40
C TYR A 167 -3.48 23.57 -2.32
N LEU A 168 -4.16 23.51 -1.17
CA LEU A 168 -3.79 22.57 -0.11
C LEU A 168 -3.98 21.11 -0.57
N PRO A 169 -5.17 20.67 -1.04
CA PRO A 169 -5.32 19.34 -1.61
C PRO A 169 -4.36 19.04 -2.76
N VAL A 170 -4.11 20.02 -3.66
CA VAL A 170 -3.15 19.84 -4.77
C VAL A 170 -1.74 19.59 -4.25
N CYS A 171 -1.26 20.38 -3.29
CA CYS A 171 0.04 20.16 -2.69
C CYS A 171 0.11 18.80 -1.97
N LEU A 172 -0.92 18.43 -1.22
CA LEU A 172 -1.00 17.16 -0.50
C LEU A 172 -1.17 15.93 -1.40
N PHE A 173 -1.52 16.12 -2.67
CA PHE A 173 -1.53 15.05 -3.67
C PHE A 173 -0.24 15.03 -4.51
N VAL A 174 0.15 16.16 -5.08
CA VAL A 174 1.25 16.26 -6.05
C VAL A 174 2.63 16.17 -5.39
N ILE A 175 2.84 16.82 -4.25
CA ILE A 175 4.16 16.85 -3.60
C ILE A 175 4.58 15.45 -3.13
N PRO A 176 3.71 14.64 -2.48
CA PRO A 176 4.06 13.26 -2.16
C PRO A 176 4.45 12.41 -3.36
N LEU A 177 3.75 12.58 -4.49
CA LEU A 177 4.05 11.89 -5.73
C LEU A 177 5.46 12.26 -6.22
N ILE A 178 5.77 13.56 -6.28
CA ILE A 178 7.09 14.05 -6.69
C ILE A 178 8.17 13.51 -5.75
N ILE A 179 8.02 13.64 -4.44
CA ILE A 179 9.02 13.17 -3.47
C ILE A 179 9.27 11.68 -3.60
N THR A 180 8.21 10.88 -3.62
CA THR A 180 8.33 9.41 -3.69
C THR A 180 8.92 8.96 -5.03
N LEU A 181 8.59 9.67 -6.12
CA LEU A 181 9.19 9.46 -7.44
C LEU A 181 10.68 9.81 -7.42
N SER A 182 11.04 10.98 -6.88
CA SER A 182 12.42 11.41 -6.72
C SER A 182 13.23 10.41 -5.89
N ILE A 183 12.72 9.93 -4.76
CA ILE A 183 13.39 8.90 -3.96
C ILE A 183 13.61 7.64 -4.82
N SER A 184 12.61 7.21 -5.58
CA SER A 184 12.70 5.99 -6.39
C SER A 184 13.61 6.11 -7.61
N ILE A 185 13.77 7.31 -8.17
CA ILE A 185 14.69 7.56 -9.28
C ILE A 185 16.12 7.73 -8.76
N PHE A 186 16.32 8.62 -7.78
CA PHE A 186 17.64 9.07 -7.36
C PHE A 186 18.28 8.25 -6.24
N THR A 187 17.55 7.31 -5.63
CA THR A 187 18.10 6.41 -4.60
C THR A 187 17.95 4.95 -4.98
N SER A 188 18.64 4.08 -4.25
CA SER A 188 18.49 2.62 -4.36
C SER A 188 17.15 2.10 -3.81
N LYS A 189 16.38 2.94 -3.12
CA LYS A 189 15.07 2.58 -2.56
C LYS A 189 13.98 2.77 -3.62
N LYS A 190 13.53 1.69 -4.24
CA LYS A 190 12.47 1.73 -5.25
C LYS A 190 11.12 1.58 -4.55
N ILE A 191 10.47 2.71 -4.26
CA ILE A 191 9.24 2.76 -3.44
C ILE A 191 8.03 3.34 -4.19
N PHE A 192 8.19 3.70 -5.47
CA PHE A 192 7.11 4.27 -6.27
C PHE A 192 6.12 3.18 -6.69
N SER A 193 5.11 2.97 -5.86
CA SER A 193 3.98 2.09 -6.13
C SER A 193 2.71 2.65 -5.50
N GLU A 194 1.57 2.27 -6.06
CA GLU A 194 0.24 2.73 -5.70
C GLU A 194 -0.09 2.58 -4.21
N LYS A 195 0.47 1.55 -3.55
CA LYS A 195 0.29 1.30 -2.11
C LYS A 195 0.87 2.39 -1.20
N HIS A 196 1.83 3.17 -1.68
CA HIS A 196 2.43 4.26 -0.90
C HIS A 196 1.67 5.57 -1.02
N PHE A 197 0.61 5.64 -1.83
CA PHE A 197 -0.14 6.88 -2.07
C PHE A 197 -1.59 6.82 -1.57
N PHE A 198 -1.98 5.79 -0.80
CA PHE A 198 -3.34 5.68 -0.27
C PHE A 198 -3.80 6.92 0.49
N TYR A 199 -2.93 7.47 1.31
CA TYR A 199 -3.22 8.68 2.09
C TYR A 199 -3.43 9.93 1.24
N ALA A 200 -2.98 9.92 -0.02
CA ALA A 200 -3.13 11.03 -0.95
C ALA A 200 -4.50 11.01 -1.68
N LEU A 201 -5.20 9.86 -1.68
CA LEU A 201 -6.48 9.68 -2.39
C LEU A 201 -7.60 10.64 -1.96
N PRO A 202 -7.80 10.94 -0.66
CA PRO A 202 -8.83 11.90 -0.27
C PRO A 202 -8.63 13.27 -0.92
N PHE A 203 -7.38 13.71 -1.06
CA PHE A 203 -7.05 14.99 -1.69
C PHE A 203 -7.27 14.95 -3.21
N LEU A 204 -6.96 13.83 -3.86
CA LEU A 204 -7.34 13.59 -5.25
C LEU A 204 -8.85 13.71 -5.46
N TYR A 205 -9.66 13.10 -4.60
CA TYR A 205 -11.12 13.17 -4.69
C TYR A 205 -11.67 14.57 -4.45
N ILE A 206 -11.08 15.34 -3.51
CA ILE A 206 -11.43 16.75 -3.32
C ILE A 206 -11.16 17.56 -4.59
N ILE A 207 -10.01 17.35 -5.23
CA ILE A 207 -9.66 18.03 -6.49
C ILE A 207 -10.64 17.67 -7.60
N ILE A 208 -10.97 16.37 -7.74
CA ILE A 208 -11.93 15.89 -8.75
C ILE A 208 -13.33 16.48 -8.52
N ALA A 209 -13.81 16.43 -7.27
CA ALA A 209 -15.13 16.95 -6.90
C ALA A 209 -15.25 18.45 -7.22
N ARG A 210 -14.21 19.24 -6.93
CA ARG A 210 -14.17 20.67 -7.26
C ARG A 210 -14.22 20.93 -8.75
N GLY A 211 -13.46 20.18 -9.55
CA GLY A 211 -13.49 20.32 -11.01
C GLY A 211 -14.86 20.01 -11.61
N ILE A 212 -15.54 18.97 -11.11
CA ILE A 212 -16.89 18.62 -11.53
C ILE A 212 -17.91 19.69 -11.11
N GLU A 213 -17.83 20.20 -9.86
CA GLU A 213 -18.69 21.26 -9.35
C GLU A 213 -18.58 22.54 -10.22
N HIS A 214 -17.36 22.90 -10.62
CA HIS A 214 -17.11 24.06 -11.49
C HIS A 214 -17.74 23.90 -12.88
N ILE A 215 -17.60 22.71 -13.49
CA ILE A 215 -18.22 22.40 -14.80
C ILE A 215 -19.75 22.48 -14.68
N ARG A 216 -20.31 21.93 -13.59
CA ARG A 216 -21.75 21.97 -13.29
C ARG A 216 -22.27 23.40 -13.19
N TYR A 217 -21.56 24.30 -12.50
CA TYR A 217 -21.98 25.69 -12.30
C TYR A 217 -22.06 26.51 -13.62
N LYS A 218 -21.39 26.07 -14.68
CA LYS A 218 -21.39 26.74 -15.99
C LYS A 218 -22.47 26.21 -16.96
N ASN A 219 -23.59 25.68 -16.43
CA ASN A 219 -24.70 25.08 -17.18
C ASN A 219 -24.30 23.88 -18.06
N LYS A 220 -23.13 23.26 -17.82
CA LYS A 220 -22.67 22.06 -18.53
C LYS A 220 -22.98 20.79 -17.74
N HIS A 221 -24.20 20.72 -17.19
CA HIS A 221 -24.63 19.63 -16.29
C HIS A 221 -24.48 18.25 -16.94
N LEU A 222 -24.81 18.12 -18.23
CA LEU A 222 -24.66 16.87 -18.97
C LEU A 222 -23.20 16.38 -19.01
N ILE A 223 -22.24 17.28 -19.24
CA ILE A 223 -20.81 16.93 -19.26
C ILE A 223 -20.36 16.48 -17.86
N ALA A 224 -20.79 17.18 -16.81
CA ALA A 224 -20.49 16.78 -15.43
C ALA A 224 -21.06 15.39 -15.09
N ILE A 225 -22.30 15.09 -15.50
CA ILE A 225 -22.93 13.77 -15.31
C ILE A 225 -22.14 12.69 -16.07
N VAL A 226 -21.80 12.93 -17.33
CA VAL A 226 -21.01 11.96 -18.14
C VAL A 226 -19.66 11.67 -17.48
N LEU A 227 -18.96 12.70 -16.98
CA LEU A 227 -17.68 12.52 -16.28
C LEU A 227 -17.83 11.72 -14.98
N ILE A 228 -18.87 12.00 -14.18
CA ILE A 228 -19.18 11.24 -12.96
C ILE A 228 -19.46 9.77 -13.32
N LEU A 229 -20.33 9.52 -14.29
CA LEU A 229 -20.69 8.16 -14.72
C LEU A 229 -19.48 7.40 -15.26
N LEU A 230 -18.60 8.06 -16.01
CA LEU A 230 -17.35 7.46 -16.50
C LEU A 230 -16.42 7.06 -15.34
N VAL A 231 -16.21 7.96 -14.37
CA VAL A 231 -15.34 7.67 -13.21
C VAL A 231 -15.94 6.55 -12.36
N LEU A 232 -17.25 6.57 -12.12
CA LEU A 232 -17.95 5.54 -11.36
C LEU A 232 -17.94 4.20 -12.08
N SER A 233 -18.23 4.15 -13.38
CA SER A 233 -18.27 2.89 -14.15
C SER A 233 -16.91 2.21 -14.16
N LEU A 234 -15.83 2.97 -14.37
CA LEU A 234 -14.45 2.44 -14.31
C LEU A 234 -14.09 1.93 -12.91
N ASN A 235 -14.49 2.64 -11.85
CA ASN A 235 -14.27 2.19 -10.48
C ASN A 235 -15.10 0.95 -10.12
N ILE A 236 -16.36 0.87 -10.57
CA ILE A 236 -17.23 -0.30 -10.39
C ILE A 236 -16.66 -1.50 -11.14
N TYR A 237 -16.25 -1.33 -12.40
CA TYR A 237 -15.61 -2.37 -13.19
C TYR A 237 -14.32 -2.86 -12.52
N SER A 238 -13.51 -1.92 -12.02
CA SER A 238 -12.30 -2.22 -11.28
C SER A 238 -12.56 -2.99 -9.98
N LEU A 239 -13.61 -2.62 -9.26
CA LEU A 239 -14.08 -3.31 -8.06
C LEU A 239 -14.59 -4.71 -8.38
N TYR A 240 -15.37 -4.85 -9.45
CA TYR A 240 -15.84 -6.14 -9.96
C TYR A 240 -14.64 -7.04 -10.26
N ASN A 241 -13.68 -6.55 -11.03
CA ASN A 241 -12.46 -7.29 -11.33
C ASN A 241 -11.70 -7.69 -10.06
N ARG A 242 -11.64 -6.82 -9.05
CA ARG A 242 -10.96 -7.13 -7.80
C ARG A 242 -11.62 -8.27 -7.03
N PHE A 243 -12.95 -8.32 -7.01
CA PHE A 243 -13.69 -9.30 -6.22
C PHE A 243 -14.01 -10.59 -6.97
N PHE A 244 -14.25 -10.49 -8.27
CA PHE A 244 -14.74 -11.60 -9.10
C PHE A 244 -13.68 -12.11 -10.08
N LEU A 245 -12.66 -11.32 -10.46
CA LEU A 245 -11.53 -11.88 -11.21
C LEU A 245 -10.51 -12.49 -10.26
N GLU A 246 -10.25 -13.75 -10.55
CA GLU A 246 -9.54 -14.71 -9.74
C GLU A 246 -8.06 -14.33 -9.58
N LYS A 247 -7.47 -13.77 -10.64
CA LYS A 247 -6.09 -13.26 -10.66
C LYS A 247 -5.79 -12.16 -9.63
N HIS A 248 -6.83 -11.58 -9.02
CA HIS A 248 -6.71 -10.51 -8.05
C HIS A 248 -7.12 -10.93 -6.62
N GLN A 249 -7.48 -12.19 -6.41
CA GLN A 249 -7.83 -12.72 -5.10
C GLN A 249 -6.58 -13.16 -4.32
N ASN A 250 -6.62 -12.96 -3.00
CA ASN A 250 -5.55 -13.43 -2.11
C ASN A 250 -5.61 -14.96 -1.97
N ALA A 251 -4.46 -15.57 -1.69
CA ALA A 251 -4.35 -17.00 -1.44
C ALA A 251 -5.16 -17.45 -0.20
N ASP A 252 -5.74 -18.65 -0.26
CA ASP A 252 -6.62 -19.18 0.78
C ASP A 252 -5.83 -19.89 1.90
N TRP A 253 -5.11 -19.10 2.68
CA TRP A 253 -4.33 -19.59 3.83
C TRP A 253 -5.19 -20.30 4.86
N ARG A 254 -6.44 -19.89 5.04
CA ARG A 254 -7.33 -20.47 6.05
C ARG A 254 -7.63 -21.93 5.75
N ASN A 255 -8.07 -22.22 4.53
CA ASN A 255 -8.40 -23.59 4.13
C ASN A 255 -7.14 -24.44 3.96
N ALA A 256 -6.05 -23.86 3.43
CA ALA A 256 -4.77 -24.55 3.29
C ALA A 256 -4.22 -25.05 4.63
N VAL A 257 -4.23 -24.20 5.66
CA VAL A 257 -3.75 -24.56 6.99
C VAL A 257 -4.74 -25.50 7.68
N ALA A 258 -6.05 -25.26 7.60
CA ALA A 258 -7.04 -26.12 8.25
C ALA A 258 -7.02 -27.57 7.72
N GLN A 259 -6.86 -27.75 6.40
CA GLN A 259 -6.75 -29.09 5.83
C GLN A 259 -5.42 -29.75 6.20
N MET A 260 -4.30 -29.03 6.17
CA MET A 260 -3.03 -29.56 6.67
C MET A 260 -3.14 -30.00 8.14
N GLU A 261 -3.72 -29.17 9.01
CA GLU A 261 -3.93 -29.52 10.43
C GLU A 261 -4.80 -30.76 10.64
N SER A 262 -5.67 -31.10 9.69
CA SER A 262 -6.51 -32.30 9.73
C SER A 262 -5.74 -33.57 9.35
N LEU A 263 -4.64 -33.45 8.60
CA LEU A 263 -3.83 -34.55 8.08
C LEU A 263 -2.48 -34.70 8.79
N ALA A 264 -1.98 -33.62 9.39
CA ALA A 264 -0.72 -33.58 10.09
C ALA A 264 -0.75 -34.41 11.38
N GLN A 265 0.35 -35.10 11.65
CA GLN A 265 0.54 -35.94 12.84
C GLN A 265 1.56 -35.33 13.79
N ASN A 266 1.56 -35.81 15.04
CA ASN A 266 2.59 -35.43 16.01
C ASN A 266 3.96 -35.92 15.51
N GLY A 267 4.92 -35.00 15.39
CA GLY A 267 6.24 -35.28 14.81
C GLY A 267 6.37 -34.84 13.34
N ASP A 268 5.34 -34.25 12.74
CA ASP A 268 5.45 -33.60 11.44
C ASP A 268 6.12 -32.22 11.57
N LEU A 269 6.97 -31.87 10.59
CA LEU A 269 7.58 -30.56 10.45
C LEU A 269 6.90 -29.75 9.34
N ILE A 270 6.76 -28.43 9.53
CA ILE A 270 6.20 -27.53 8.51
C ILE A 270 7.26 -26.54 8.03
N LEU A 271 7.64 -26.65 6.77
CA LEU A 271 8.50 -25.71 6.08
C LEU A 271 7.66 -24.68 5.32
N ILE A 272 7.94 -23.40 5.55
CA ILE A 272 7.25 -22.29 4.91
C ILE A 272 8.25 -21.53 4.04
N GLN A 273 8.06 -21.61 2.72
CA GLN A 273 8.98 -21.00 1.76
C GLN A 273 8.80 -19.48 1.64
N ASP A 274 7.65 -18.95 2.06
CA ASP A 274 7.31 -17.53 2.03
C ASP A 274 7.53 -16.90 3.42
N SER A 275 8.73 -16.38 3.68
CA SER A 275 9.05 -15.69 4.94
C SER A 275 8.32 -14.36 5.11
N LEU A 276 7.76 -13.78 4.04
CA LEU A 276 7.03 -12.50 4.09
C LEU A 276 5.54 -12.68 4.42
N GLN A 277 4.95 -13.83 4.06
CA GLN A 277 3.55 -14.16 4.33
C GLN A 277 3.38 -15.29 5.36
N CYS A 278 4.46 -15.79 5.96
CA CYS A 278 4.42 -16.77 7.05
C CYS A 278 3.51 -16.34 8.21
N ASN A 279 3.33 -15.02 8.42
CA ASN A 279 2.38 -14.48 9.40
C ASN A 279 0.93 -14.96 9.18
N ALA A 280 0.50 -15.14 7.93
CA ALA A 280 -0.82 -15.69 7.64
C ALA A 280 -0.90 -17.17 8.06
N PHE A 281 0.16 -17.94 7.80
CA PHE A 281 0.26 -19.31 8.29
C PHE A 281 0.18 -19.37 9.82
N PHE A 282 1.02 -18.60 10.53
CA PHE A 282 1.05 -18.57 11.99
C PHE A 282 -0.28 -18.16 12.62
N TYR A 283 -0.99 -17.24 11.97
CA TYR A 283 -2.31 -16.82 12.43
C TYR A 283 -3.37 -17.95 12.34
N TYR A 284 -3.29 -18.80 11.32
CA TYR A 284 -4.26 -19.89 11.12
C TYR A 284 -3.82 -21.23 11.74
N ASN A 285 -2.52 -21.43 12.02
CA ASN A 285 -1.98 -22.64 12.63
C ASN A 285 -2.28 -22.64 14.14
N LYS A 286 -3.44 -23.20 14.50
CA LYS A 286 -3.95 -23.28 15.87
C LYS A 286 -3.38 -24.46 16.65
N LYS A 287 -2.94 -25.52 15.97
CA LYS A 287 -2.37 -26.73 16.59
C LYS A 287 -0.88 -26.61 16.91
N ILE A 288 -0.22 -25.52 16.48
CA ILE A 288 1.16 -25.16 16.83
C ILE A 288 2.15 -26.28 16.50
N PHE A 289 2.05 -26.83 15.28
CA PHE A 289 3.09 -27.72 14.78
C PHE A 289 4.45 -27.01 14.67
N PRO A 290 5.58 -27.70 14.87
CA PRO A 290 6.91 -27.15 14.61
C PRO A 290 6.99 -26.62 13.18
N SER A 291 7.31 -25.34 13.04
CA SER A 291 7.33 -24.69 11.74
C SER A 291 8.54 -23.78 11.57
N TYR A 292 9.17 -23.84 10.40
CA TYR A 292 10.37 -23.10 10.06
C TYR A 292 10.18 -22.39 8.72
N THR A 293 10.58 -21.13 8.65
CA THR A 293 10.66 -20.40 7.39
C THR A 293 11.98 -20.74 6.70
N ILE A 294 11.94 -21.01 5.40
CA ILE A 294 13.15 -21.35 4.63
C ILE A 294 13.27 -20.54 3.35
N GLY A 295 14.47 -20.03 3.11
CA GLY A 295 14.86 -19.38 1.86
C GLY A 295 15.81 -20.26 1.04
N HIS A 296 15.99 -19.92 -0.24
CA HIS A 296 16.93 -20.62 -1.13
C HIS A 296 18.39 -20.50 -0.68
N GLU A 297 18.73 -19.47 0.10
CA GLU A 297 20.09 -19.17 0.57
C GLU A 297 20.65 -20.17 1.58
N ASN A 298 19.80 -20.93 2.29
CA ASN A 298 20.23 -21.83 3.37
C ASN A 298 20.08 -23.33 3.03
N VAL A 299 19.77 -23.65 1.77
CA VAL A 299 19.71 -25.03 1.28
C VAL A 299 21.10 -25.43 0.77
N PRO A 300 21.68 -26.60 1.13
CA PRO A 300 21.01 -27.76 1.75
C PRO A 300 21.16 -27.90 3.28
N GLN A 301 22.05 -27.15 3.93
CA GLN A 301 22.46 -27.42 5.32
C GLN A 301 21.27 -27.43 6.30
N ASP A 302 20.36 -26.46 6.16
CA ASP A 302 19.18 -26.36 7.03
C ASP A 302 18.19 -27.51 6.80
N ILE A 303 17.95 -27.89 5.54
CA ILE A 303 16.98 -28.97 5.23
C ILE A 303 17.55 -30.34 5.60
N SER A 304 18.85 -30.57 5.40
CA SER A 304 19.46 -31.86 5.76
C SER A 304 19.35 -32.13 7.26
N ALA A 305 19.64 -31.14 8.10
CA ALA A 305 19.53 -31.29 9.55
C ALA A 305 18.07 -31.55 9.98
N LEU A 306 17.12 -30.85 9.35
CA LEU A 306 15.69 -31.04 9.63
C LEU A 306 15.18 -32.40 9.15
N ALA A 307 15.64 -32.90 8.00
CA ALA A 307 15.27 -34.20 7.46
C ALA A 307 15.86 -35.38 8.26
N GLU A 308 16.93 -35.17 9.03
CA GLU A 308 17.43 -36.15 10.00
C GLU A 308 16.57 -36.20 11.27
N MET A 309 15.98 -35.07 11.66
CA MET A 309 15.17 -34.96 12.88
C MET A 309 13.70 -35.33 12.67
N PHE A 310 13.16 -35.13 11.47
CA PHE A 310 11.74 -35.27 11.17
C PHE A 310 11.50 -36.22 10.00
N ASP A 311 10.64 -37.23 10.21
CA ASP A 311 10.29 -38.22 9.19
C ASP A 311 9.37 -37.66 8.11
N ARG A 312 8.50 -36.72 8.49
CA ARG A 312 7.46 -36.15 7.63
C ARG A 312 7.56 -34.64 7.60
N ILE A 313 7.62 -34.09 6.39
CA ILE A 313 7.81 -32.66 6.15
C ILE A 313 6.69 -32.14 5.24
N TRP A 314 5.93 -31.18 5.74
CA TRP A 314 4.97 -30.40 4.97
C TRP A 314 5.65 -29.15 4.42
N LEU A 315 5.63 -28.95 3.11
CA LEU A 315 6.17 -27.77 2.45
C LEU A 315 5.03 -26.87 1.96
N PHE A 316 4.94 -25.66 2.54
CA PHE A 316 4.05 -24.59 2.11
C PHE A 316 4.77 -23.65 1.15
N ARG A 317 4.19 -23.52 -0.05
CA ARG A 317 4.74 -22.76 -1.17
C ARG A 317 3.76 -21.70 -1.61
N CYS A 318 4.19 -20.46 -1.61
CA CYS A 318 3.43 -19.30 -2.06
C CYS A 318 4.41 -18.34 -2.74
N GLN A 319 4.09 -17.90 -3.95
CA GLN A 319 4.93 -16.97 -4.72
C GLN A 319 6.39 -17.45 -4.92
N ASP A 320 6.58 -18.74 -5.26
CA ASP A 320 7.91 -19.36 -5.42
C ASP A 320 8.87 -18.59 -6.32
N TRP A 321 8.34 -17.94 -7.37
CA TRP A 321 9.11 -17.10 -8.28
C TRP A 321 9.88 -15.96 -7.58
N LEU A 322 9.49 -15.59 -6.36
CA LEU A 322 10.14 -14.56 -5.56
C LEU A 322 11.17 -15.14 -4.57
N HIS A 323 10.83 -16.22 -3.86
CA HIS A 323 11.62 -16.74 -2.74
C HIS A 323 12.51 -17.94 -3.09
N ASP A 324 12.18 -18.67 -4.14
CA ASP A 324 12.96 -19.79 -4.67
C ASP A 324 12.72 -19.92 -6.19
N PRO A 325 13.19 -18.93 -6.98
CA PRO A 325 12.94 -18.88 -8.42
C PRO A 325 13.50 -20.11 -9.16
N TYR A 326 14.51 -20.77 -8.58
CA TYR A 326 15.17 -21.94 -9.16
C TYR A 326 14.62 -23.28 -8.62
N GLY A 327 13.68 -23.23 -7.67
CA GLY A 327 13.05 -24.40 -7.06
C GLY A 327 14.02 -25.28 -6.27
N ILE A 328 15.06 -24.72 -5.67
CA ILE A 328 16.14 -25.39 -4.96
C ILE A 328 15.60 -26.21 -3.78
N VAL A 329 14.71 -25.64 -2.96
CA VAL A 329 14.12 -26.35 -1.79
C VAL A 329 13.34 -27.57 -2.27
N ARG A 330 12.49 -27.38 -3.28
CA ARG A 330 11.66 -28.44 -3.83
C ARG A 330 12.50 -29.54 -4.49
N LYS A 331 13.52 -29.17 -5.27
CA LYS A 331 14.43 -30.12 -5.92
C LYS A 331 15.13 -31.00 -4.88
N TRP A 332 15.66 -30.38 -3.83
CA TRP A 332 16.32 -31.10 -2.75
C TRP A 332 15.37 -32.12 -2.07
N LEU A 333 14.13 -31.71 -1.75
CA LEU A 333 13.15 -32.60 -1.14
C LEU A 333 12.73 -33.74 -2.07
N MET A 334 12.63 -33.50 -3.38
CA MET A 334 12.34 -34.55 -4.36
C MET A 334 13.49 -35.55 -4.54
N GLU A 335 14.73 -35.13 -4.34
CA GLU A 335 15.92 -36.00 -4.43
C GLU A 335 16.11 -36.85 -3.17
N ASN A 336 15.79 -36.30 -1.99
CA ASN A 336 16.10 -36.92 -0.70
C ASN A 336 14.89 -37.53 0.02
N CYS A 337 13.67 -37.09 -0.30
CA CYS A 337 12.43 -37.53 0.33
C CYS A 337 11.42 -38.01 -0.74
N ILE A 338 10.36 -38.70 -0.32
CA ILE A 338 9.30 -39.22 -1.18
C ILE A 338 8.08 -38.32 -1.04
N LEU A 339 7.63 -37.72 -2.15
CA LEU A 339 6.37 -36.97 -2.18
C LEU A 339 5.20 -37.95 -1.99
N LYS A 340 4.39 -37.73 -0.95
CA LYS A 340 3.20 -38.54 -0.65
C LYS A 340 1.93 -37.90 -1.16
N GLU A 341 1.76 -36.62 -0.83
CA GLU A 341 0.53 -35.90 -1.15
C GLU A 341 0.87 -34.49 -1.63
N LYS A 342 -0.01 -33.96 -2.48
CA LYS A 342 0.13 -32.62 -3.02
C LYS A 342 -1.24 -31.98 -3.14
N TYR A 343 -1.38 -30.82 -2.52
CA TYR A 343 -2.60 -30.04 -2.48
C TYR A 343 -2.36 -28.68 -3.11
N PHE A 344 -3.35 -28.23 -3.86
CA PHE A 344 -3.37 -26.90 -4.44
C PHE A 344 -4.55 -26.14 -3.84
N TYR A 345 -4.23 -25.07 -3.13
CA TYR A 345 -5.24 -24.16 -2.60
C TYR A 345 -5.22 -22.91 -3.44
N PHE A 346 -6.31 -22.76 -4.17
CA PHE A 346 -6.67 -21.55 -4.87
C PHE A 346 -8.13 -21.27 -4.55
N ARG A 347 -8.47 -20.00 -4.45
CA ARG A 347 -9.86 -19.65 -4.19
C ARG A 347 -10.71 -19.83 -5.45
N ILE A 348 -10.16 -19.44 -6.62
CA ILE A 348 -10.84 -19.64 -7.91
C ILE A 348 -9.86 -19.90 -9.11
N ASP A 349 -8.60 -19.38 -9.16
CA ASP A 349 -7.53 -19.82 -10.14
C ASP A 349 -6.06 -19.42 -9.74
N ARG A 350 -5.07 -19.89 -10.53
CA ARG A 350 -3.62 -20.10 -10.36
C ARG A 350 -2.69 -18.90 -10.09
N ALA A 351 -3.17 -17.68 -9.89
CA ALA A 351 -2.28 -16.51 -9.73
C ALA A 351 -1.69 -16.36 -8.31
N SER A 352 -2.37 -16.90 -7.29
CA SER A 352 -1.93 -16.88 -5.88
C SER A 352 -2.20 -18.25 -5.26
N ILE A 353 -1.52 -19.26 -5.80
CA ILE A 353 -1.64 -20.64 -5.35
C ILE A 353 -0.80 -20.82 -4.10
N ILE A 354 -1.42 -21.36 -3.05
CA ILE A 354 -0.67 -22.06 -2.02
C ILE A 354 -0.57 -23.50 -2.45
N THR A 355 0.65 -23.96 -2.71
CA THR A 355 0.90 -25.38 -2.92
C THR A 355 1.38 -25.96 -1.60
N VAL A 356 0.71 -27.01 -1.13
CA VAL A 356 1.12 -27.74 0.08
C VAL A 356 1.53 -29.14 -0.35
N GLU A 357 2.76 -29.51 -0.07
CA GLU A 357 3.34 -30.80 -0.45
C GLU A 357 3.75 -31.56 0.82
N LEU A 358 3.37 -32.83 0.96
CA LEU A 358 3.81 -33.70 2.04
C LEU A 358 4.91 -34.62 1.54
N TYR A 359 6.07 -34.55 2.17
CA TYR A 359 7.22 -35.41 1.92
C TYR A 359 7.46 -36.35 3.10
N GLU A 360 7.86 -37.58 2.82
CA GLU A 360 8.38 -38.54 3.80
C GLU A 360 9.86 -38.77 3.52
N CYS A 361 10.73 -38.45 4.47
CA CYS A 361 12.17 -38.49 4.26
C CYS A 361 12.73 -39.91 4.42
N LYS A 362 13.66 -40.27 3.54
CA LYS A 362 14.31 -41.56 3.59
C LYS A 362 15.32 -41.54 4.73
N LYS A 363 15.00 -42.17 5.86
CA LYS A 363 16.00 -42.45 6.89
C LYS A 363 17.13 -43.27 6.26
N LYS A 364 18.35 -42.74 6.31
CA LYS A 364 19.56 -43.45 5.90
C LYS A 364 19.91 -44.53 6.91
#